data_AF-A0A8K0NZ50-F1
#
_entry.id   AF-A0A8K0NZ50-F1
#
_cell.length_a   1.000
_cell.length_b   1.000
_cell.length_c   1.000
_cell.angle_alpha   90.00
_cell.angle_beta   90.00
_cell.angle_gamma   90.00
#
_symmetry.space_group_name_H-M   'P 1'
#
loop_
_entity.id
_entity.type
_entity.pdbx_description
1 polymer ?
#
loop_
_entity_poly.entity_id
_entity_poly.type
_entity_poly.pdbx_seq_one_letter_code
_entity_poly.pdbx_strand_id
1 'polypeptide(L)'
;MAWQPQEEGLRQILQLLKESQSPDTATQRAVQQKLEELNKFPDFNNYLIFVLTKLTSEDEPTRSLSGLILKNNVKAHYNKFMPEVTEFIKKECLAAVGDPSPLIRATVGILITTIASKGELTSWPDLLPTLCNLLDSQDYNVCEGSFGALQKICEDSAEELDNDALNRPLNVLIPKFLQFFRHSSPKI
;
A
#
# COMPACT_ATOMS: atom_id res chain seq x y z
N MET A 1 -13.86 -11.23 12.82
CA MET A 1 -14.79 -10.40 12.01
C MET A 1 -13.95 -9.45 11.18
N ALA A 2 -14.34 -9.14 9.94
CA ALA A 2 -13.65 -8.12 9.15
C ALA A 2 -13.99 -6.72 9.69
N TRP A 3 -12.99 -5.85 9.82
CA TRP A 3 -13.21 -4.45 10.19
C TRP A 3 -14.12 -3.76 9.18
N GLN A 4 -14.96 -2.83 9.64
CA GLN A 4 -15.87 -2.04 8.81
C GLN A 4 -15.88 -0.58 9.32
N PRO A 5 -15.92 0.41 8.41
CA PRO A 5 -15.99 1.81 8.81
C PRO A 5 -17.36 2.14 9.40
N GLN A 6 -17.38 3.04 10.37
CA GLN A 6 -18.61 3.71 10.79
C GLN A 6 -18.83 4.91 9.85
N GLU A 7 -20.08 5.13 9.41
CA GLU A 7 -20.40 6.21 8.46
C GLU A 7 -19.93 7.58 8.94
N GLU A 8 -20.15 7.89 10.22
CA GLU A 8 -19.77 9.18 10.80
C GLU A 8 -18.25 9.37 10.80
N GLY A 9 -17.50 8.33 11.18
CA GLY A 9 -16.03 8.36 11.11
C GLY A 9 -15.54 8.55 9.69
N LEU A 10 -16.14 7.86 8.72
CA LEU A 10 -15.77 7.98 7.31
C LEU A 10 -16.02 9.40 6.78
N ARG A 11 -17.15 10.02 7.12
CA ARG A 11 -17.45 11.42 6.74
C ARG A 11 -16.40 12.39 7.27
N GLN A 12 -15.97 12.23 8.53
CA GLN A 12 -14.94 13.07 9.13
C GLN A 12 -13.58 12.90 8.44
N ILE A 13 -13.20 11.67 8.09
CA ILE A 13 -11.96 11.42 7.34
C ILE A 13 -12.03 12.06 5.95
N LEU A 14 -13.15 11.93 5.24
CA LEU A 14 -13.31 12.54 3.92
C LEU A 14 -13.27 14.06 3.98
N GLN A 15 -13.88 14.67 4.99
CA GLN A 15 -13.78 16.10 5.20
C GLN A 15 -12.32 16.53 5.42
N LEU A 16 -11.58 15.81 6.26
CA LEU A 16 -10.17 16.09 6.52
C LEU A 16 -9.30 15.96 5.26
N LEU A 17 -9.54 14.93 4.44
CA LEU A 17 -8.81 14.73 3.18
C LEU A 17 -9.10 15.84 2.17
N LYS A 18 -10.32 16.40 2.16
CA LYS A 18 -10.67 17.56 1.33
C LYS A 18 -10.01 18.84 1.86
N GLU A 19 -10.03 19.07 3.18
CA GLU A 19 -9.35 20.19 3.83
C GLU A 19 -7.82 20.15 3.57
N SER A 20 -7.23 18.95 3.53
CA SER A 20 -5.80 18.71 3.25
C SER A 20 -5.35 19.18 1.86
N GLN A 21 -6.28 19.29 0.91
CA GLN A 21 -6.02 19.74 -0.47
C GLN A 21 -6.12 21.26 -0.61
N SER A 22 -6.52 21.98 0.45
CA SER A 22 -6.61 23.44 0.44
C SER A 22 -5.23 24.08 0.25
N PRO A 23 -5.10 25.12 -0.60
CA PRO A 23 -3.88 25.90 -0.71
C PRO A 23 -3.68 26.87 0.46
N ASP A 24 -4.67 27.04 1.34
CA ASP A 24 -4.60 27.94 2.47
C ASP A 24 -3.72 27.39 3.61
N THR A 25 -2.67 28.12 3.96
CA THR A 25 -1.68 27.74 4.97
C THR A 25 -2.30 27.54 6.35
N ALA A 26 -3.31 28.33 6.73
CA ALA A 26 -3.97 28.19 8.03
C ALA A 26 -4.77 26.88 8.10
N THR A 27 -5.49 26.55 7.03
CA THR A 27 -6.19 25.28 6.85
C THR A 27 -5.23 24.11 6.91
N GLN A 28 -4.11 24.16 6.18
CA GLN A 28 -3.09 23.10 6.21
C GLN A 28 -2.52 22.85 7.61
N ARG A 29 -2.28 23.91 8.40
CA ARG A 29 -1.83 23.76 9.80
C ARG A 29 -2.89 23.11 10.68
N ALA A 30 -4.16 23.51 10.52
CA ALA A 30 -5.26 22.92 11.29
C ALA A 30 -5.45 21.43 10.94
N VAL A 31 -5.36 21.09 9.65
CA VAL A 31 -5.37 19.70 9.16
C VAL A 31 -4.24 18.89 9.79
N GLN A 32 -3.01 19.42 9.80
CA GLN A 32 -1.86 18.72 10.38
C GLN A 32 -2.07 18.41 11.86
N GLN A 33 -2.61 19.36 12.63
CA GLN A 33 -2.95 19.15 14.04
C GLN A 33 -4.03 18.08 14.21
N LYS A 34 -5.10 18.11 13.40
CA LYS A 34 -6.14 17.07 13.40
C LYS A 34 -5.56 15.68 13.05
N LEU A 35 -4.67 15.59 12.06
CA LEU A 35 -4.02 14.32 11.69
C LEU A 35 -3.18 13.76 12.85
N GLU A 36 -2.45 14.61 13.57
CA GLU A 36 -1.69 14.19 14.76
C GLU A 36 -2.58 13.67 15.89
N GLU A 37 -3.76 14.26 16.07
CA GLU A 37 -4.77 13.76 17.01
C GLU A 37 -5.37 12.44 16.56
N LEU A 38 -5.76 12.32 15.29
CA LEU A 38 -6.35 11.10 14.73
C LEU A 38 -5.38 9.93 14.71
N ASN A 39 -4.08 10.19 14.54
CA ASN A 39 -3.02 9.18 14.64
C ASN A 39 -2.91 8.50 16.01
N LYS A 40 -3.55 9.05 17.05
CA LYS A 40 -3.64 8.40 18.37
C LYS A 40 -4.68 7.29 18.39
N PHE A 41 -5.60 7.26 17.44
CA PHE A 41 -6.64 6.24 17.35
C PHE A 41 -6.14 5.07 16.48
N PRO A 42 -6.14 3.83 17.00
CA PRO A 42 -5.61 2.67 16.26
C PRO A 42 -6.34 2.43 14.93
N ASP A 43 -7.64 2.65 14.89
CA ASP A 43 -8.50 2.42 13.73
C ASP A 43 -8.38 3.48 12.64
N PHE A 44 -7.73 4.62 12.90
CA PHE A 44 -7.59 5.68 11.90
C PHE A 44 -6.90 5.16 10.62
N ASN A 45 -5.88 4.32 10.78
CA ASN A 45 -5.18 3.72 9.64
C ASN A 45 -6.06 2.75 8.84
N ASN A 46 -7.05 2.10 9.47
CA ASN A 46 -8.03 1.27 8.77
C ASN A 46 -8.96 2.12 7.90
N TYR A 47 -9.36 3.31 8.35
CA TYR A 47 -10.10 4.24 7.50
C TYR A 47 -9.27 4.70 6.30
N LEU A 48 -7.99 5.00 6.50
CA LEU A 48 -7.13 5.48 5.41
C LEU A 48 -6.96 4.43 4.31
N ILE A 49 -6.71 3.17 4.68
CA ILE A 49 -6.60 2.09 3.70
C ILE A 49 -7.95 1.81 3.05
N PHE A 50 -9.06 1.86 3.79
CA PHE A 50 -10.40 1.68 3.24
C PHE A 50 -10.74 2.74 2.18
N VAL A 51 -10.41 4.02 2.43
CA VAL A 51 -10.60 5.09 1.45
C VAL A 51 -9.74 4.84 0.22
N LEU A 52 -8.48 4.40 0.38
CA LEU A 52 -7.60 4.07 -0.74
C LEU A 52 -8.16 2.92 -1.60
N THR A 53 -8.59 1.81 -0.98
CA THR A 53 -8.81 0.54 -1.69
C THR A 53 -10.27 0.19 -1.96
N LYS A 54 -11.22 0.69 -1.17
CA LYS A 54 -12.64 0.28 -1.23
C LYS A 54 -13.59 1.39 -1.66
N LEU A 55 -13.28 2.65 -1.34
CA LEU A 55 -14.19 3.76 -1.59
C LEU A 55 -14.05 4.29 -3.02
N THR A 56 -14.41 3.46 -4.00
CA THR A 56 -14.31 3.77 -5.45
C THR A 56 -15.24 4.89 -5.92
N SER A 57 -16.16 5.36 -5.07
CA SER A 57 -17.00 6.53 -5.32
C SER A 57 -16.26 7.85 -5.16
N GLU A 58 -15.15 7.90 -4.42
CA GLU A 58 -14.31 9.09 -4.28
C GLU A 58 -13.29 9.17 -5.42
N ASP A 59 -12.84 10.39 -5.71
CA ASP A 59 -11.88 10.63 -6.78
C ASP A 59 -10.48 10.08 -6.49
N GLU A 60 -9.72 9.82 -7.57
CA GLU A 60 -8.38 9.24 -7.46
C GLU A 60 -7.40 10.09 -6.64
N PRO A 61 -7.39 11.44 -6.74
CA PRO A 61 -6.54 12.28 -5.89
C PRO A 61 -6.82 12.12 -4.40
N THR A 62 -8.09 12.09 -3.98
CA THR A 62 -8.48 11.94 -2.57
C THR A 62 -8.12 10.55 -2.05
N ARG A 63 -8.41 9.50 -2.83
CA ARG A 63 -8.02 8.12 -2.51
C ARG A 63 -6.51 7.96 -2.37
N SER A 64 -5.75 8.53 -3.32
CA SER A 64 -4.28 8.50 -3.31
C SER A 64 -3.70 9.27 -2.12
N LEU A 65 -4.22 10.45 -1.81
CA LEU A 65 -3.81 11.24 -0.65
C LEU A 65 -3.99 10.46 0.66
N SER A 66 -5.11 9.74 0.80
CA SER A 66 -5.34 8.86 1.95
C SER A 66 -4.24 7.82 2.10
N GLY A 67 -3.85 7.16 1.00
CA GLY A 67 -2.73 6.21 0.97
C GLY A 67 -1.38 6.84 1.31
N LEU A 68 -1.12 8.08 0.87
CA LEU A 68 0.13 8.79 1.18
C LEU A 68 0.23 9.20 2.66
N ILE A 69 -0.89 9.62 3.28
CA ILE A 69 -0.96 9.85 4.73
C ILE A 69 -0.69 8.55 5.47
N LEU A 70 -1.35 7.46 5.09
CA LEU A 70 -1.11 6.14 5.69
C LEU A 70 0.35 5.71 5.56
N LYS A 71 0.97 5.91 4.40
CA LYS A 71 2.39 5.62 4.20
C LYS A 71 3.28 6.45 5.14
N ASN A 72 2.95 7.71 5.41
CA ASN A 72 3.69 8.51 6.40
C ASN A 72 3.51 7.97 7.82
N ASN A 73 2.31 7.53 8.17
CA ASN A 73 2.02 6.91 9.46
C ASN A 73 2.80 5.59 9.65
N VAL A 74 2.82 4.73 8.63
CA VAL A 74 3.66 3.51 8.62
C VAL A 74 5.13 3.91 8.83
N LYS A 75 5.64 4.88 8.06
CA LYS A 75 7.05 5.30 8.17
C LYS A 75 7.42 5.78 9.57
N ALA A 76 6.52 6.49 10.26
CA ALA A 76 6.78 7.09 11.56
C ALA A 76 6.46 6.17 12.75
N HIS A 77 5.47 5.28 12.61
CA HIS A 77 4.82 4.63 13.74
C HIS A 77 4.53 3.14 13.55
N TYR A 78 5.09 2.48 12.53
CA TYR A 78 4.82 1.05 12.24
C TYR A 78 4.89 0.14 13.47
N ASN A 79 5.93 0.27 14.31
CA ASN A 79 6.13 -0.56 15.50
C ASN A 79 5.07 -0.35 16.60
N LYS A 80 4.23 0.69 16.49
CA LYS A 80 3.12 0.98 17.41
C LYS A 80 1.78 0.46 16.88
N PHE A 81 1.72 -0.03 15.64
CA PHE A 81 0.48 -0.52 15.07
C PHE A 81 0.08 -1.83 15.76
N MET A 82 -1.22 -1.96 16.02
CA MET A 82 -1.77 -3.24 16.48
C MET A 82 -1.62 -4.28 15.35
N PRO A 83 -1.29 -5.54 15.66
CA PRO A 83 -1.12 -6.59 14.63
C PRO A 83 -2.31 -6.70 13.68
N GLU A 84 -3.53 -6.57 14.18
CA GLU A 84 -4.78 -6.66 13.42
C GLU A 84 -4.92 -5.53 12.39
N VAL A 85 -4.46 -4.31 12.74
CA VAL A 85 -4.43 -3.15 11.83
C VAL A 85 -3.41 -3.39 10.73
N THR A 86 -2.21 -3.85 11.09
CA THR A 86 -1.16 -4.15 10.11
C THR A 86 -1.60 -5.26 9.15
N GLU A 87 -2.20 -6.33 9.65
CA GLU A 87 -2.69 -7.44 8.83
C GLU A 87 -3.83 -7.00 7.90
N PHE A 88 -4.75 -6.16 8.39
CA PHE A 88 -5.79 -5.57 7.57
C PHE A 88 -5.22 -4.73 6.43
N ILE A 89 -4.28 -3.83 6.72
CA ILE A 89 -3.62 -3.01 5.70
C ILE A 89 -2.88 -3.88 4.67
N LYS A 90 -2.11 -4.88 5.13
CA LYS A 90 -1.37 -5.82 4.27
C LYS A 90 -2.32 -6.51 3.28
N LYS A 91 -3.44 -7.04 3.76
CA LYS A 91 -4.46 -7.72 2.96
C LYS A 91 -5.08 -6.78 1.92
N GLU A 92 -5.45 -5.57 2.34
CA GLU A 92 -6.09 -4.58 1.48
C GLU A 92 -5.14 -4.07 0.38
N CYS A 93 -3.85 -3.88 0.69
CA CYS A 93 -2.83 -3.54 -0.29
C CYS A 93 -2.70 -4.62 -1.38
N LEU A 94 -2.58 -5.89 -1.00
CA LEU A 94 -2.46 -6.98 -1.97
C LEU A 94 -3.72 -7.12 -2.84
N ALA A 95 -4.90 -6.91 -2.26
CA ALA A 95 -6.15 -6.92 -3.00
C ALA A 95 -6.29 -5.74 -4.00
N ALA A 96 -5.63 -4.61 -3.73
CA ALA A 96 -5.71 -3.39 -4.54
C ALA A 96 -4.53 -3.20 -5.51
N VAL A 97 -3.60 -4.16 -5.58
CA VAL A 97 -2.41 -4.03 -6.46
C VAL A 97 -2.79 -3.93 -7.94
N GLY A 98 -3.95 -4.47 -8.32
CA GLY A 98 -4.52 -4.40 -9.67
C GLY A 98 -5.60 -3.34 -9.86
N ASP A 99 -5.64 -2.28 -9.04
CA ASP A 99 -6.63 -1.20 -9.20
C ASP A 99 -6.62 -0.64 -10.65
N PRO A 100 -7.76 -0.32 -11.27
CA PRO A 100 -7.80 0.23 -12.62
C PRO A 100 -7.01 1.53 -12.80
N SER A 101 -6.94 2.37 -11.75
CA SER A 101 -6.20 3.63 -11.78
C SER A 101 -4.70 3.39 -11.58
N PRO A 102 -3.84 3.85 -12.52
CA PRO A 102 -2.39 3.79 -12.34
C PRO A 102 -1.90 4.57 -11.12
N LEU A 103 -2.59 5.66 -10.75
CA LEU A 103 -2.26 6.46 -9.57
C LEU A 103 -2.47 5.63 -8.29
N ILE A 104 -3.59 4.91 -8.20
CA ILE A 104 -3.88 4.06 -7.04
C ILE A 104 -2.93 2.88 -6.97
N ARG A 105 -2.62 2.21 -8.10
CA ARG A 105 -1.60 1.14 -8.13
C ARG A 105 -0.24 1.63 -7.66
N ALA A 106 0.19 2.82 -8.11
CA ALA A 106 1.44 3.41 -7.66
C ALA A 106 1.46 3.66 -6.14
N THR A 107 0.37 4.23 -5.59
CA THR A 107 0.24 4.49 -4.16
C THR A 107 0.21 3.21 -3.33
N VAL A 108 -0.51 2.18 -3.79
CA VAL A 108 -0.53 0.84 -3.16
C VAL A 108 0.86 0.23 -3.19
N GLY A 109 1.57 0.27 -4.32
CA GLY A 109 2.93 -0.23 -4.44
C GLY A 109 3.91 0.46 -3.48
N ILE A 110 3.82 1.79 -3.34
CA ILE A 110 4.61 2.57 -2.36
C ILE A 110 4.28 2.14 -0.93
N LEU A 111 3.01 1.88 -0.62
CA LEU A 111 2.61 1.46 0.72
C LEU A 111 3.11 0.04 1.03
N ILE A 112 3.03 -0.89 0.08
CA ILE A 112 3.60 -2.24 0.20
C ILE A 112 5.09 -2.17 0.51
N THR A 113 5.86 -1.41 -0.27
CA THR A 113 7.32 -1.32 -0.07
C THR A 113 7.67 -0.62 1.23
N THR A 114 6.90 0.40 1.63
CA THR A 114 7.09 1.06 2.93
C THR A 114 6.86 0.09 4.09
N ILE A 115 5.82 -0.76 4.03
CA ILE A 115 5.54 -1.76 5.05
C ILE A 115 6.65 -2.81 5.10
N ALA A 116 7.07 -3.34 3.95
CA ALA A 116 8.16 -4.32 3.87
C ALA A 116 9.47 -3.75 4.44
N SER A 117 9.83 -2.52 4.07
CA SER A 117 11.03 -1.84 4.56
C SER A 117 10.98 -1.53 6.07
N LYS A 118 9.80 -1.15 6.60
CA LYS A 118 9.67 -0.80 8.02
C LYS A 118 9.50 -1.98 8.95
N GLY A 119 8.90 -3.06 8.46
CA GLY A 119 8.67 -4.28 9.23
C GLY A 119 9.70 -5.36 9.01
N GLU A 120 10.65 -5.18 8.10
CA GLU A 120 11.47 -6.24 7.51
C GLU A 120 10.63 -7.19 6.65
N LEU A 121 11.21 -7.66 5.55
CA LEU A 121 10.53 -8.52 4.60
C LEU A 121 10.16 -9.88 5.21
N THR A 122 10.94 -10.33 6.20
CA THR A 122 10.69 -11.54 7.02
C THR A 122 9.39 -11.47 7.83
N SER A 123 8.91 -10.26 8.19
CA SER A 123 7.64 -10.07 8.89
C SER A 123 6.41 -10.21 7.99
N TRP A 124 6.60 -10.36 6.68
CA TRP A 124 5.54 -10.53 5.71
C TRP A 124 5.88 -11.67 4.73
N PRO A 125 5.95 -12.92 5.22
CA PRO A 125 6.45 -14.05 4.44
C PRO A 125 5.63 -14.32 3.16
N ASP A 126 4.32 -14.06 3.19
CA ASP A 126 3.43 -14.29 2.06
C ASP A 126 3.50 -13.20 0.98
N LEU A 127 4.23 -12.08 1.20
CA LEU A 127 4.29 -10.96 0.26
C LEU A 127 4.85 -11.37 -1.10
N LEU A 128 6.08 -11.88 -1.14
CA LEU A 128 6.74 -12.25 -2.39
C LEU A 128 6.06 -13.42 -3.09
N PRO A 129 5.68 -14.53 -2.41
CA PRO A 129 4.91 -15.59 -3.04
C PRO A 129 3.60 -15.09 -3.65
N THR A 130 2.87 -14.21 -2.95
CA THR A 130 1.62 -13.64 -3.47
C THR A 130 1.86 -12.78 -4.69
N LEU A 131 2.79 -11.82 -4.63
CA LEU A 131 3.10 -10.96 -5.78
C LEU A 131 3.59 -11.76 -6.98
N CYS A 132 4.43 -12.78 -6.75
CA CYS A 132 4.91 -13.68 -7.80
C CYS A 132 3.77 -14.45 -8.48
N ASN A 133 2.81 -14.96 -7.70
CA ASN A 133 1.62 -15.62 -8.23
C ASN A 133 0.71 -14.66 -9.00
N LEU A 134 0.61 -13.40 -8.56
CA LEU A 134 -0.20 -12.38 -9.24
C LEU A 134 0.37 -11.98 -10.61
N LEU A 135 1.65 -12.25 -10.88
CA LEU A 135 2.22 -12.10 -12.23
C LEU A 135 1.57 -13.02 -13.27
N ASP A 136 1.02 -14.16 -12.85
CA ASP A 136 0.30 -15.10 -13.72
C ASP A 136 -1.16 -14.71 -13.99
N SER A 137 -1.62 -13.60 -13.40
CA SER A 137 -2.96 -13.08 -13.64
C SER A 137 -3.14 -12.72 -15.11
N GLN A 138 -4.31 -13.08 -15.66
CA GLN A 138 -4.73 -12.63 -17.00
C GLN A 138 -5.16 -11.16 -17.01
N ASP A 139 -5.38 -10.56 -15.84
CA ASP A 139 -5.65 -9.13 -15.71
C ASP A 139 -4.34 -8.34 -15.82
N TYR A 140 -4.27 -7.51 -16.86
CA TYR A 140 -3.13 -6.64 -17.13
C TYR A 140 -2.76 -5.75 -15.94
N ASN A 141 -3.75 -5.15 -15.26
CA ASN A 141 -3.49 -4.24 -14.15
C ASN A 141 -2.93 -4.97 -12.93
N VAL A 142 -3.39 -6.21 -12.69
CA VAL A 142 -2.86 -7.06 -11.61
C VAL A 142 -1.40 -7.43 -11.90
N CYS A 143 -1.09 -7.87 -13.12
CA CYS A 143 0.27 -8.23 -13.51
C CYS A 143 1.21 -7.01 -13.45
N GLU A 144 0.81 -5.88 -14.06
CA GLU A 144 1.60 -4.64 -14.09
C GLU A 144 1.80 -4.03 -12.70
N GLY A 145 0.75 -4.00 -11.87
CA GLY A 145 0.85 -3.53 -10.49
C GLY A 145 1.74 -4.41 -9.63
N SER A 146 1.68 -5.73 -9.82
CA SER A 146 2.53 -6.69 -9.10
C SER A 146 4.01 -6.54 -9.49
N PHE A 147 4.30 -6.37 -10.78
CA PHE A 147 5.64 -5.99 -11.24
C PHE A 147 6.08 -4.65 -10.66
N GLY A 148 5.21 -3.64 -10.65
CA GLY A 148 5.52 -2.33 -10.08
C GLY A 148 5.82 -2.36 -8.58
N ALA A 149 5.24 -3.29 -7.81
CA ALA A 149 5.58 -3.53 -6.41
C ALA A 149 6.89 -4.31 -6.27
N LEU A 150 7.06 -5.40 -7.03
CA LEU A 150 8.28 -6.22 -7.01
C LEU A 150 9.51 -5.44 -7.42
N GLN A 151 9.42 -4.59 -8.44
CA GLN A 151 10.50 -3.71 -8.87
C GLN A 151 11.00 -2.85 -7.70
N LYS A 152 10.08 -2.17 -7.00
CA LYS A 152 10.43 -1.30 -5.86
C LYS A 152 11.02 -2.11 -4.69
N ILE A 153 10.50 -3.31 -4.42
CA ILE A 153 11.08 -4.19 -3.39
C ILE A 153 12.50 -4.60 -3.78
N CYS A 154 12.75 -4.91 -5.06
CA CYS A 154 14.10 -5.20 -5.54
C CYS A 154 15.04 -4.00 -5.45
N GLU A 155 14.53 -2.78 -5.65
CA GLU A 155 15.31 -1.54 -5.50
C GLU A 155 15.65 -1.24 -4.03
N ASP A 156 14.69 -1.43 -3.11
CA ASP A 156 14.83 -1.03 -1.70
C ASP A 156 15.44 -2.13 -0.80
N SER A 157 15.25 -3.42 -1.14
CA SER A 157 15.57 -4.58 -0.29
C SER A 157 16.39 -5.67 -1.01
N ALA A 158 17.23 -5.30 -1.98
CA ALA A 158 18.04 -6.25 -2.77
C ALA A 158 18.83 -7.25 -1.91
N GLU A 159 19.45 -6.79 -0.82
CA GLU A 159 20.25 -7.63 0.08
C GLU A 159 19.40 -8.66 0.84
N GLU A 160 18.16 -8.29 1.22
CA GLU A 160 17.23 -9.22 1.89
C GLU A 160 16.78 -10.34 0.95
N LEU A 161 16.65 -10.06 -0.35
CA LEU A 161 16.18 -11.03 -1.35
C LEU A 161 17.17 -12.17 -1.64
N ASP A 162 18.45 -12.02 -1.31
CA ASP A 162 19.45 -13.10 -1.40
C ASP A 162 19.76 -13.74 -0.03
N ASN A 163 19.00 -13.37 1.01
CA ASN A 163 19.23 -13.84 2.36
C ASN A 163 18.68 -15.27 2.58
N ASP A 164 19.46 -16.12 3.24
CA ASP A 164 19.06 -17.48 3.65
C ASP A 164 17.83 -17.47 4.57
N ALA A 165 17.63 -16.42 5.38
CA ALA A 165 16.48 -16.27 6.27
C ALA A 165 15.13 -16.25 5.52
N LEU A 166 15.14 -15.81 4.25
CA LEU A 166 13.97 -15.81 3.36
C LEU A 166 14.00 -16.95 2.34
N ASN A 167 14.93 -17.90 2.49
CA ASN A 167 15.16 -18.99 1.55
C ASN A 167 15.55 -18.48 0.15
N ARG A 168 16.37 -17.42 0.08
CA ARG A 168 16.89 -16.79 -1.14
C ARG A 168 15.82 -16.58 -2.23
N PRO A 169 14.83 -15.69 -2.01
CA PRO A 169 13.73 -15.44 -2.94
C PRO A 169 14.15 -15.21 -4.41
N LEU A 170 15.33 -14.65 -4.65
CA LEU A 170 15.86 -14.44 -6.00
C LEU A 170 15.94 -15.72 -6.86
N ASN A 171 16.13 -16.88 -6.25
CA ASN A 171 16.18 -18.17 -6.95
C ASN A 171 14.85 -18.51 -7.65
N VAL A 172 13.74 -17.94 -7.18
CA VAL A 172 12.41 -18.13 -7.79
C VAL A 172 12.03 -16.92 -8.64
N LEU A 173 12.29 -15.70 -8.14
CA LEU A 173 11.90 -14.46 -8.79
C LEU A 173 12.63 -14.24 -10.13
N ILE A 174 13.94 -14.46 -10.20
CA ILE A 174 14.71 -14.21 -11.43
C ILE A 174 14.23 -15.09 -12.60
N PRO A 175 14.12 -16.44 -12.45
CA PRO A 175 13.58 -17.27 -13.52
C PRO A 175 12.15 -16.88 -13.92
N LYS A 176 11.33 -16.44 -12.96
CA LYS A 176 9.98 -15.95 -13.23
C LYS A 176 10.00 -14.70 -14.10
N PHE A 177 10.78 -13.68 -13.73
CA PHE A 177 10.87 -12.41 -14.49
C PHE A 177 11.32 -12.63 -15.93
N LEU A 178 12.28 -13.53 -16.16
CA LEU A 178 12.77 -13.84 -17.51
C LEU A 178 11.68 -14.40 -18.45
N GLN A 179 10.61 -15.01 -17.92
CA GLN A 179 9.48 -15.48 -18.74
C GLN A 179 8.69 -14.33 -19.35
N PHE A 180 8.70 -13.15 -18.72
CA PHE A 180 7.95 -11.96 -19.16
C PHE A 180 8.74 -11.10 -20.16
N PHE A 181 10.01 -11.39 -20.45
CA PHE A 181 10.79 -10.64 -21.44
C PHE A 181 10.23 -10.74 -22.88
N ARG A 182 9.34 -11.69 -23.13
CA ARG A 182 8.62 -11.87 -24.40
C ARG A 182 7.16 -11.42 -24.32
N HIS A 183 6.78 -10.74 -23.25
CA HIS A 183 5.41 -10.27 -23.04
C HIS A 183 5.03 -9.22 -24.10
N SER A 184 3.75 -9.16 -24.43
CA SER A 184 3.25 -8.32 -25.52
C SER A 184 3.18 -6.83 -25.15
N SER A 185 3.05 -6.52 -23.86
CA SER A 185 3.11 -5.14 -23.35
C SER A 185 4.55 -4.74 -23.06
N PRO A 186 5.02 -3.57 -23.52
CA PRO A 186 6.37 -3.08 -23.22
C PRO A 186 6.58 -2.63 -21.76
N LYS A 187 5.50 -2.54 -20.96
CA LYS A 187 5.57 -2.19 -19.53
C LYS A 187 5.82 -3.38 -18.61
N ILE A 188 5.59 -4.60 -19.10
CA ILE A 188 5.72 -5.88 -18.37
C ILE A 188 6.89 -6.61 -19.02
#